data_AF-A0A7V4JES4-F1
#
_entry.id   AF-A0A7V4JES4-F1
#
_cell.length_a   1.000
_cell.length_b   1.000
_cell.length_c   1.000
_cell.angle_alpha   90.00
_cell.angle_beta   90.00
_cell.angle_gamma   90.00
#
_symmetry.space_group_name_H-M   'P 1'
#
loop_
_entity.id
_entity.type
_entity.pdbx_description
1 polymer ?
#
loop_
_entity_poly.entity_id
_entity_poly.type
_entity_poly.pdbx_seq_one_letter_code
_entity_poly.pdbx_strand_id
1 'polypeptide(L)'
;EATLDKNLSRRAAAVPHVEEIAAEETRRVMEWLHGREAAALLAGLRAHAQSIAANELESALRKLTDANGDAHEVVTRMVNRIIGKLLHQPTRQLKCKAASEDFDNYCQAVADLFGLELPAESPEVPLAGAETLVGKGVTD
;
A
#
# COMPACT_ATOMS: atom_id res chain seq x y z
N GLU A 1 -28.83 -39.91 21.91
CA GLU A 1 -28.93 -38.46 22.21
C GLU A 1 -27.66 -37.90 22.85
N ALA A 2 -27.15 -38.43 23.98
CA ALA A 2 -26.00 -37.86 24.70
C ALA A 2 -24.67 -37.69 23.92
N THR A 3 -24.46 -38.36 22.78
CA THR A 3 -23.28 -38.19 21.92
C THR A 3 -23.43 -37.04 20.91
N LEU A 4 -24.66 -36.71 20.50
CA LEU A 4 -24.93 -35.60 19.59
C LEU A 4 -24.75 -34.26 20.30
N ASP A 5 -25.27 -34.14 21.52
CA ASP A 5 -25.12 -32.94 22.37
C ASP A 5 -23.65 -32.66 22.72
N LYS A 6 -22.86 -33.71 22.97
CA LYS A 6 -21.40 -33.58 23.20
C LYS A 6 -20.67 -33.07 21.96
N ASN A 7 -21.07 -33.50 20.76
CA ASN A 7 -20.47 -33.01 19.52
C ASN A 7 -20.88 -31.57 19.20
N LEU A 8 -22.14 -31.20 19.41
CA LEU A 8 -22.61 -29.82 19.25
C LEU A 8 -21.93 -28.87 20.24
N SER A 9 -21.79 -29.28 21.50
CA SER A 9 -21.10 -28.49 22.54
C SER A 9 -19.61 -28.31 22.23
N ARG A 10 -18.93 -29.35 21.73
CA ARG A 10 -17.53 -29.25 21.26
C ARG A 10 -17.38 -28.31 20.07
N ARG A 11 -18.30 -28.32 19.11
CA ARG A 11 -18.28 -27.41 17.96
C ARG A 11 -18.53 -25.96 18.39
N ALA A 12 -19.50 -25.73 19.27
CA ALA A 12 -19.78 -24.41 19.82
C ALA A 12 -18.57 -23.84 20.60
N ALA A 13 -17.90 -24.68 21.39
CA ALA A 13 -16.69 -24.28 22.13
C ALA A 13 -15.48 -23.96 21.22
N ALA A 14 -15.47 -24.45 19.97
CA ALA A 14 -14.42 -24.16 19.00
C ALA A 14 -14.66 -22.86 18.21
N VAL A 15 -15.89 -22.31 18.20
CA VAL A 15 -16.24 -21.11 17.44
C VAL A 15 -15.37 -19.90 17.79
N PRO A 16 -15.16 -19.53 19.07
CA PRO A 16 -14.37 -18.34 19.41
C PRO A 16 -12.94 -18.41 18.88
N HIS A 17 -12.33 -19.60 18.94
CA HIS A 17 -10.97 -19.80 18.43
C HIS A 17 -10.89 -19.69 16.91
N VAL A 18 -11.91 -20.18 16.19
CA VAL A 18 -11.98 -20.03 14.73
C VAL A 18 -12.20 -18.56 14.34
N GLU A 19 -13.00 -17.82 15.10
CA GLU A 19 -13.22 -16.38 14.90
C GLU A 19 -11.93 -15.57 15.09
N GLU A 20 -11.12 -15.91 16.11
CA GLU A 20 -9.80 -15.29 16.33
C GLU A 20 -8.85 -15.50 15.13
N ILE A 21 -8.78 -16.74 14.62
CA ILE A 21 -7.95 -17.06 13.45
C ILE A 21 -8.45 -16.28 12.23
N ALA A 22 -9.77 -16.28 11.98
CA ALA A 22 -10.35 -15.58 10.85
C ALA A 22 -10.08 -14.06 10.92
N ALA A 23 -10.16 -13.46 12.11
CA ALA A 23 -9.88 -12.03 12.31
C ALA A 23 -8.41 -11.70 12.05
N GLU A 24 -7.47 -12.56 12.49
CA GLU A 24 -6.04 -12.38 12.23
C GLU A 24 -5.71 -12.49 10.73
N GLU A 25 -6.23 -13.51 10.04
CA GLU A 25 -5.99 -13.68 8.61
C GLU A 25 -6.63 -12.55 7.78
N THR A 26 -7.84 -12.10 8.17
CA THR A 26 -8.48 -10.94 7.55
C THR A 26 -7.60 -9.69 7.67
N ARG A 27 -7.03 -9.43 8.85
CA ARG A 27 -6.15 -8.28 9.08
C ARG A 27 -4.91 -8.34 8.17
N ARG A 28 -4.30 -9.52 8.03
CA ARG A 28 -3.12 -9.72 7.17
C ARG A 28 -3.44 -9.47 5.70
N VAL A 29 -4.58 -9.96 5.23
CA VAL A 29 -5.04 -9.73 3.85
C VAL A 29 -5.28 -8.24 3.62
N MET A 30 -5.95 -7.54 4.55
CA MET A 30 -6.19 -6.09 4.45
C MET A 30 -4.89 -5.29 4.44
N GLU A 31 -3.95 -5.57 5.35
CA GLU A 31 -2.62 -4.93 5.36
C GLU A 31 -1.88 -5.10 4.02
N TRP A 32 -1.96 -6.30 3.44
CA TRP A 32 -1.36 -6.59 2.14
C TRP A 32 -2.04 -5.81 0.99
N LEU A 33 -3.38 -5.74 0.98
CA LEU A 33 -4.14 -4.96 0.00
C LEU A 33 -3.79 -3.47 0.08
N HIS A 34 -3.87 -2.90 1.28
CA HIS A 34 -3.51 -1.51 1.53
C HIS A 34 -2.06 -1.22 1.14
N GLY A 35 -1.13 -2.14 1.41
CA GLY A 35 0.26 -2.00 1.01
C GLY A 35 0.44 -1.84 -0.52
N ARG A 36 -0.37 -2.56 -1.32
CA ARG A 36 -0.35 -2.45 -2.79
C ARG A 36 -0.95 -1.14 -3.27
N GLU A 37 -2.08 -0.73 -2.72
CA GLU A 37 -2.73 0.55 -3.05
C GLU A 37 -1.82 1.72 -2.70
N ALA A 38 -1.19 1.68 -1.52
CA ALA A 38 -0.20 2.66 -1.11
C ALA A 38 0.97 2.73 -2.10
N ALA A 39 1.46 1.58 -2.56
CA ALA A 39 2.55 1.54 -3.54
C ALA A 39 2.14 2.19 -4.87
N ALA A 40 0.93 1.93 -5.36
CA ALA A 40 0.42 2.51 -6.60
C ALA A 40 0.21 4.03 -6.48
N LEU A 41 -0.42 4.50 -5.39
CA LEU A 41 -0.61 5.92 -5.13
C LEU A 41 0.74 6.66 -4.99
N LEU A 42 1.73 6.05 -4.33
CA LEU A 42 3.08 6.62 -4.23
C LEU A 42 3.81 6.68 -5.57
N ALA A 43 3.57 5.73 -6.46
CA ALA A 43 4.11 5.78 -7.82
C ALA A 43 3.52 6.97 -8.57
N GLY A 44 2.19 7.15 -8.52
CA GLY A 44 1.50 8.31 -9.09
C GLY A 44 2.01 9.64 -8.53
N LEU A 45 2.12 9.75 -7.20
CA LEU A 45 2.63 10.95 -6.53
C LEU A 45 4.05 11.31 -6.96
N ARG A 46 4.95 10.31 -7.07
CA ARG A 46 6.33 10.54 -7.53
C ARG A 46 6.39 10.99 -8.97
N ALA A 47 5.62 10.35 -9.85
CA ALA A 47 5.56 10.72 -11.26
C ALA A 47 5.04 12.15 -11.43
N HIS A 48 3.98 12.52 -10.70
CA HIS A 48 3.43 13.86 -10.69
C HIS A 48 4.47 14.91 -10.25
N ALA A 49 5.14 14.71 -9.13
CA ALA A 49 6.16 15.63 -8.63
C ALA A 49 7.38 15.75 -9.58
N GLN A 50 7.79 14.63 -10.20
CA GLN A 50 8.88 14.62 -11.18
C GLN A 50 8.50 15.38 -12.46
N SER A 51 7.25 15.27 -12.92
CA SER A 51 6.77 16.01 -14.09
C SER A 51 6.81 17.52 -13.86
N ILE A 52 6.32 17.99 -12.70
CA ILE A 52 6.39 19.41 -12.32
C ILE A 52 7.84 19.87 -12.31
N ALA A 53 8.71 19.12 -11.63
CA ALA A 53 10.10 19.48 -11.51
C ALA A 53 10.86 19.49 -12.85
N ALA A 54 10.55 18.57 -13.76
CA ALA A 54 11.15 18.53 -15.08
C ALA A 54 10.79 19.78 -15.89
N ASN A 55 9.51 20.19 -15.88
CA ASN A 55 9.04 21.39 -16.57
C ASN A 55 9.71 22.66 -16.03
N GLU A 56 9.80 22.80 -14.70
CA GLU A 56 10.44 23.95 -14.06
C GLU A 56 11.96 23.96 -14.29
N LEU A 57 12.61 22.79 -14.21
CA LEU A 57 14.02 22.65 -14.49
C LEU A 57 14.32 23.04 -15.95
N GLU A 58 13.54 22.54 -16.91
CA GLU A 58 13.69 22.93 -18.32
C GLU A 58 13.57 24.45 -18.49
N SER A 59 12.55 25.08 -17.89
CA SER A 59 12.41 26.53 -17.95
C SER A 59 13.56 27.29 -17.30
N ALA A 60 14.13 26.77 -16.22
CA ALA A 60 15.27 27.38 -15.53
C ALA A 60 16.55 27.27 -16.36
N LEU A 61 16.82 26.07 -16.90
CA LEU A 61 18.01 25.82 -17.72
C LEU A 61 18.01 26.64 -19.01
N ARG A 62 16.83 26.83 -19.64
CA ARG A 62 16.69 27.71 -20.81
C ARG A 62 17.03 29.18 -20.54
N LYS A 63 16.96 29.64 -19.29
CA LYS A 63 17.34 31.01 -18.88
C LYS A 63 18.82 31.10 -18.48
N LEU A 64 19.47 29.96 -18.27
CA LEU A 64 20.88 29.81 -17.90
C LEU A 64 21.73 29.53 -19.15
N THR A 65 21.42 30.16 -20.29
CA THR A 65 22.10 29.93 -21.59
C THR A 65 23.61 30.12 -21.57
N ASP A 66 24.12 30.98 -20.67
CA ASP A 66 25.56 31.24 -20.52
C ASP A 66 26.21 30.43 -19.38
N ALA A 67 25.44 29.57 -18.70
CA ALA A 67 25.97 28.75 -17.63
C ALA A 67 26.66 27.50 -18.16
N ASN A 68 27.82 27.16 -17.59
CA ASN A 68 28.54 25.94 -17.93
C ASN A 68 27.74 24.66 -17.55
N GLY A 69 28.18 23.50 -18.05
CA GLY A 69 27.53 22.21 -17.75
C GLY A 69 27.49 21.86 -16.26
N ASP A 70 28.43 22.38 -15.47
CA ASP A 70 28.52 22.15 -14.02
C ASP A 70 27.35 22.84 -13.28
N ALA A 71 26.97 24.06 -13.68
CA ALA A 71 25.81 24.75 -13.13
C ALA A 71 24.49 24.02 -13.43
N HIS A 72 24.34 23.46 -14.63
CA HIS A 72 23.16 22.67 -15.02
C HIS A 72 23.01 21.43 -14.11
N GLU A 73 24.12 20.75 -13.81
CA GLU A 73 24.11 19.58 -12.95
C GLU A 73 23.82 19.95 -11.49
N VAL A 74 24.36 21.05 -10.98
CA VAL A 74 24.07 21.57 -9.63
C VAL A 74 22.59 21.86 -9.46
N VAL A 75 21.96 22.57 -10.41
CA VAL A 75 20.53 22.89 -10.35
C VAL A 75 19.67 21.62 -10.44
N THR A 76 19.99 20.70 -11.34
CA THR A 76 19.30 19.42 -11.47
C THR A 76 19.34 18.62 -10.16
N ARG A 77 20.53 18.50 -9.55
CA ARG A 77 20.70 17.81 -8.26
C ARG A 77 19.96 18.51 -7.12
N MET A 78 19.92 19.83 -7.12
CA MET A 78 19.18 20.61 -6.13
C MET A 78 17.68 20.33 -6.20
N VAL A 79 17.09 20.39 -7.40
CA VAL A 79 15.67 20.11 -7.63
C VAL A 79 15.32 18.68 -7.19
N ASN A 80 16.11 17.68 -7.61
CA ASN A 80 15.90 16.29 -7.19
C ASN A 80 15.99 16.10 -5.67
N ARG A 81 16.90 16.81 -4.99
CA ARG A 81 17.00 16.78 -3.52
C ARG A 81 15.77 17.41 -2.85
N ILE A 82 15.24 18.50 -3.39
CA ILE A 82 14.04 19.15 -2.86
C ILE A 82 12.84 18.20 -2.96
N ILE A 83 12.60 17.62 -4.14
CA ILE A 83 11.52 16.63 -4.34
C ILE A 83 11.68 15.45 -3.38
N GLY A 84 12.89 14.89 -3.29
CA GLY A 84 13.17 13.76 -2.41
C GLY A 84 12.85 14.08 -0.94
N LYS A 85 13.19 15.29 -0.48
CA LYS A 85 12.87 15.76 0.88
C LYS A 85 11.36 15.97 1.09
N LEU A 86 10.69 16.61 0.13
CA LEU A 86 9.24 16.85 0.20
C LEU A 86 8.44 15.55 0.23
N LEU A 87 8.82 14.58 -0.63
CA LEU A 87 8.10 13.30 -0.73
C LEU A 87 8.49 12.29 0.35
N HIS A 88 9.52 12.55 1.14
CA HIS A 88 9.97 11.62 2.18
C HIS A 88 8.87 11.39 3.23
N GLN A 89 8.28 12.47 3.77
CA GLN A 89 7.29 12.37 4.83
C GLN A 89 5.98 11.73 4.32
N PRO A 90 5.36 12.19 3.22
CA PRO A 90 4.12 11.59 2.71
C PRO A 90 4.30 10.12 2.37
N THR A 91 5.47 9.75 1.79
CA THR A 91 5.81 8.35 1.54
C THR A 91 5.82 7.51 2.81
N ARG A 92 6.42 8.02 3.89
CA ARG A 92 6.48 7.29 5.16
C ARG A 92 5.11 7.15 5.80
N GLN A 93 4.31 8.21 5.84
CA GLN A 93 2.97 8.15 6.42
C GLN A 93 2.06 7.17 5.70
N LEU A 94 2.08 7.17 4.37
CA LEU A 94 1.24 6.26 3.59
C LEU A 94 1.58 4.79 3.89
N LYS A 95 2.88 4.47 4.03
CA LYS A 95 3.33 3.13 4.42
C LYS A 95 2.94 2.77 5.85
N CYS A 96 3.08 3.71 6.80
CA CYS A 96 2.73 3.45 8.19
C CYS A 96 1.23 3.28 8.41
N LYS A 97 0.40 3.94 7.60
CA LYS A 97 -1.06 3.85 7.69
C LYS A 97 -1.66 2.63 6.99
N ALA A 98 -0.89 1.84 6.24
CA ALA A 98 -1.40 0.64 5.56
C ALA A 98 -2.02 -0.41 6.51
N ALA A 99 -1.64 -0.42 7.79
CA ALA A 99 -2.24 -1.28 8.82
C ALA A 99 -3.36 -0.60 9.63
N SER A 100 -3.77 0.61 9.25
CA SER A 100 -4.78 1.40 9.96
C SER A 100 -6.13 1.30 9.28
N GLU A 101 -7.20 1.31 10.07
CA GLU A 101 -8.59 1.42 9.58
C GLU A 101 -8.85 2.75 8.84
N ASP A 102 -8.04 3.79 9.09
CA ASP A 102 -8.13 5.09 8.41
C ASP A 102 -7.33 5.16 7.09
N PHE A 103 -6.83 4.02 6.60
CA PHE A 103 -5.99 3.98 5.40
C PHE A 103 -6.67 4.61 4.19
N ASP A 104 -7.90 4.18 3.88
CA ASP A 104 -8.66 4.63 2.71
C ASP A 104 -8.90 6.13 2.73
N ASN A 105 -9.33 6.67 3.87
CA ASN A 105 -9.55 8.10 4.06
C ASN A 105 -8.27 8.91 3.84
N TYR A 106 -7.14 8.40 4.33
CA TYR A 106 -5.86 9.06 4.15
C TYR A 106 -5.35 8.98 2.69
N CYS A 107 -5.55 7.85 2.02
CA CYS A 107 -5.25 7.68 0.60
C CYS A 107 -6.07 8.65 -0.26
N GLN A 108 -7.37 8.77 0.00
CA GLN A 108 -8.24 9.72 -0.68
C GLN A 108 -7.77 11.16 -0.47
N ALA A 109 -7.46 11.54 0.78
CA ALA A 109 -6.96 12.89 1.07
C ALA A 109 -5.65 13.22 0.34
N VAL A 110 -4.74 12.23 0.21
CA VAL A 110 -3.50 12.39 -0.56
C VAL A 110 -3.79 12.50 -2.06
N ALA A 111 -4.69 11.68 -2.58
CA ALA A 111 -5.10 11.75 -3.97
C ALA A 111 -5.70 13.12 -4.31
N ASP A 112 -6.61 13.62 -3.47
CA ASP A 112 -7.26 14.93 -3.65
C ASP A 112 -6.26 16.09 -3.57
N LEU A 113 -5.37 16.07 -2.57
CA LEU A 113 -4.40 17.14 -2.35
C LEU A 113 -3.42 17.31 -3.52
N PHE A 114 -3.10 16.21 -4.20
CA PHE A 114 -2.15 16.19 -5.32
C PHE A 114 -2.83 15.96 -6.69
N GLY A 115 -4.17 15.92 -6.75
CA GLY A 115 -4.92 15.68 -7.98
C GLY A 115 -4.55 14.37 -8.67
N LEU A 116 -4.36 13.29 -7.91
CA LEU A 116 -3.95 11.98 -8.43
C LEU A 116 -5.18 11.10 -8.70
N GLU A 117 -5.14 10.32 -9.77
CA GLU A 117 -6.13 9.27 -10.00
C GLU A 117 -5.78 8.03 -9.17
N LEU A 118 -6.73 7.57 -8.36
CA LEU A 118 -6.62 6.28 -7.68
C LEU A 118 -6.82 5.16 -8.72
N PRO A 119 -6.01 4.09 -8.69
CA PRO A 119 -6.24 2.94 -9.56
C PRO A 119 -7.65 2.38 -9.32
N ALA A 120 -8.47 2.31 -10.36
CA ALA A 120 -9.77 1.65 -10.29
C ALA A 120 -9.55 0.12 -10.22
N GLU A 121 -9.87 -0.50 -9.06
CA GLU A 121 -10.16 -1.93 -8.74
C GLU A 121 -9.38 -3.06 -9.46
N SER A 122 -9.04 -4.22 -8.90
CA SER A 122 -9.16 -4.87 -7.60
C SER A 122 -7.94 -5.81 -7.51
N PRO A 123 -7.20 -5.91 -6.40
CA PRO A 123 -6.12 -6.88 -6.32
C PRO A 123 -6.72 -8.30 -6.31
N GLU A 124 -6.31 -9.15 -7.25
CA GLU A 124 -6.51 -10.59 -7.11
C GLU A 124 -5.87 -11.02 -5.78
N VAL A 125 -6.70 -11.44 -4.83
CA VAL A 125 -6.24 -12.02 -3.56
C VAL A 125 -5.50 -13.31 -3.89
N PRO A 126 -4.20 -13.44 -3.58
CA PRO A 126 -3.51 -14.70 -3.72
C PRO A 126 -4.10 -15.62 -2.66
N LEU A 127 -4.91 -16.59 -3.08
CA LEU A 127 -5.36 -17.70 -2.24
C LEU A 127 -4.18 -18.66 -1.96
N ALA A 128 -3.05 -18.14 -1.49
CA ALA A 128 -1.90 -18.95 -1.10
C ALA A 128 -2.10 -19.38 0.36
N GLY A 129 -2.90 -20.44 0.56
CA GLY A 129 -3.10 -21.02 1.89
C GLY A 129 -4.16 -22.12 2.02
N ALA A 130 -5.01 -22.34 1.00
CA ALA A 130 -6.08 -23.34 1.10
C ALA A 130 -5.62 -24.80 0.86
N GLU A 131 -4.35 -25.05 0.50
CA GLU A 131 -3.89 -26.36 0.02
C GLU A 131 -3.30 -27.31 1.09
N THR A 132 -3.52 -27.11 2.40
CA THR A 132 -2.94 -28.04 3.41
C THR A 132 -3.90 -28.67 4.42
N LEU A 133 -5.23 -28.55 4.24
CA LEU A 133 -6.20 -29.22 5.14
C LEU A 133 -7.17 -30.20 4.47
N VAL A 134 -6.86 -30.69 3.27
CA VAL A 134 -7.54 -31.87 2.69
C VAL A 134 -6.52 -33.00 2.56
N GLY A 135 -6.37 -33.83 3.60
CA GLY A 135 -5.44 -34.95 3.51
C GLY A 135 -5.00 -35.63 4.79
N LYS A 136 -5.91 -35.91 5.73
CA LYS A 136 -5.77 -37.14 6.55
C LYS A 136 -7.11 -37.85 6.58
N GLY A 137 -7.29 -38.68 5.56
CA GLY A 137 -8.33 -39.70 5.56
C GLY A 137 -8.19 -40.55 6.83
N VAL A 138 -9.30 -40.65 7.54
CA VAL A 138 -9.58 -41.75 8.43
C VAL A 138 -9.57 -43.01 7.57
N THR A 139 -8.56 -43.86 7.75
CA THR A 139 -8.61 -45.27 7.41
C THR A 139 -7.96 -46.05 8.53
N ASP A 140 -8.73 -47.03 9.02
CA ASP A 140 -8.57 -47.92 10.19
C ASP A 140 -8.86 -47.33 11.59
#